data_AF-A0A350QQJ5-F1
#
_entry.id   AF-A0A350QQJ5-F1
#
_cell.length_a   1.000
_cell.length_b   1.000
_cell.length_c   1.000
_cell.angle_alpha   90.00
_cell.angle_beta   90.00
_cell.angle_gamma   90.00
#
_symmetry.space_group_name_H-M   'P 1'
#
loop_
_entity.id
_entity.type
_entity.pdbx_description
1 polymer ?
#
loop_
_entity_poly.entity_id
_entity_poly.type
_entity_poly.pdbx_seq_one_letter_code
_entity_poly.pdbx_strand_id
1 'polypeptide(L)'
;QMMTLPEHGDLLTRLRGERQLQKLTPAALETLAIIAYRQPILRADLESIRGVACGEVLRGLLERRMVRITGRAEEIGRPMLYGTTKEFLQVFGLGSLKDLPQAKDI
;
A
#
# COMPACT_ATOMS: atom_id res chain seq x y z
N GLN A 1 -8.26 -28.95 -13.65
CA GLN A 1 -8.01 -27.48 -13.73
C GLN A 1 -9.14 -26.86 -14.53
N MET A 2 -9.81 -25.82 -14.01
CA MET A 2 -10.81 -25.05 -14.78
C MET A 2 -10.14 -23.87 -15.49
N MET A 3 -10.47 -23.67 -16.76
CA MET A 3 -10.02 -22.53 -17.58
C MET A 3 -11.17 -22.06 -18.47
N THR A 4 -11.13 -20.79 -18.85
CA THR A 4 -12.12 -20.18 -19.76
C THR A 4 -11.91 -20.68 -21.19
N LEU A 5 -13.00 -20.76 -21.96
CA LEU A 5 -12.93 -21.10 -23.39
C LEU A 5 -12.12 -20.04 -24.16
N PRO A 6 -11.30 -20.43 -25.17
CA PRO A 6 -10.44 -19.51 -25.92
C PRO A 6 -11.20 -18.34 -26.57
N GLU A 7 -12.46 -18.57 -26.96
CA GLU A 7 -13.36 -17.57 -27.54
C GLU A 7 -13.65 -16.38 -26.61
N HIS A 8 -13.47 -16.54 -25.31
CA HIS A 8 -13.64 -15.47 -24.32
C HIS A 8 -12.32 -14.76 -23.98
N GLY A 9 -11.18 -15.18 -24.55
CA GLY A 9 -9.86 -14.64 -24.24
C GLY A 9 -9.73 -13.12 -24.46
N ASP A 10 -10.25 -12.63 -25.59
CA ASP A 10 -10.18 -11.20 -25.92
C ASP A 10 -11.05 -10.35 -25.00
N LEU A 11 -12.25 -10.85 -24.66
CA LEU A 11 -13.14 -10.18 -23.71
C LEU A 11 -12.50 -10.09 -22.32
N LEU A 12 -11.87 -11.17 -21.87
CA LEU A 12 -11.14 -11.21 -20.59
C LEU A 12 -9.93 -10.28 -20.59
N THR A 13 -9.24 -10.16 -21.72
CA THR A 13 -8.10 -9.25 -21.87
C THR A 13 -8.55 -7.79 -21.79
N ARG A 14 -9.66 -7.44 -22.45
CA ARG A 14 -10.27 -6.11 -22.35
C ARG A 14 -10.81 -5.81 -20.95
N LEU A 15 -11.47 -6.78 -20.31
CA LEU A 15 -11.99 -6.65 -18.94
C LEU A 15 -10.88 -6.50 -17.90
N ARG A 16 -9.75 -7.18 -18.08
CA ARG A 16 -8.59 -7.03 -17.19
C ARG A 16 -8.02 -5.60 -17.21
N GLY A 17 -8.26 -4.86 -18.30
CA GLY A 17 -7.77 -3.51 -18.49
C GLY A 17 -6.24 -3.43 -18.61
N GLU A 18 -5.74 -2.42 -19.30
CA GLU A 18 -4.31 -2.09 -19.38
C GLU A 18 -3.70 -1.71 -18.02
N ARG A 19 -4.55 -1.59 -16.98
CA ARG A 19 -4.18 -1.21 -15.63
C ARG A 19 -3.75 -2.43 -14.82
N GLN A 20 -2.79 -3.19 -15.35
CA GLN A 20 -2.01 -4.06 -14.50
C GLN A 20 -1.14 -3.15 -13.63
N LEU A 21 -1.69 -2.68 -12.49
CA LEU A 21 -0.90 -2.06 -11.44
C LEU A 21 0.25 -3.02 -11.18
N GLN A 22 1.46 -2.62 -11.58
CA GLN A 22 2.64 -3.47 -11.42
C GLN A 22 2.66 -3.93 -9.96
N LYS A 23 2.75 -5.25 -9.78
CA LYS A 23 2.69 -5.87 -8.46
C LYS A 23 3.71 -5.19 -7.55
N LEU A 24 3.27 -4.85 -6.34
CA LEU A 24 4.19 -4.37 -5.31
C LEU A 24 5.19 -5.48 -5.00
N THR A 25 6.46 -5.09 -4.83
CA THR A 25 7.51 -6.01 -4.39
C THR A 25 7.24 -6.42 -2.93
N PRO A 26 7.84 -7.52 -2.44
CA PRO A 26 7.70 -7.92 -1.03
C PRO A 26 8.08 -6.79 -0.05
N ALA A 27 9.17 -6.08 -0.31
CA ALA A 27 9.60 -4.93 0.51
C ALA A 27 8.59 -3.78 0.49
N ALA A 28 7.94 -3.53 -0.66
CA ALA A 28 6.90 -2.52 -0.77
C ALA A 28 5.61 -2.91 -0.02
N LEU A 29 5.23 -4.19 -0.08
CA LEU A 29 4.08 -4.71 0.68
C LEU A 29 4.33 -4.64 2.19
N GLU A 30 5.52 -5.02 2.65
CA GLU A 30 5.90 -4.93 4.06
C GLU A 30 5.85 -3.47 4.56
N THR A 31 6.46 -2.55 3.79
CA THR A 31 6.44 -1.12 4.12
C THR A 31 5.01 -0.57 4.16
N LEU A 32 4.18 -0.93 3.17
CA LEU A 32 2.79 -0.52 3.10
C LEU A 32 1.97 -1.08 4.26
N ALA A 33 2.21 -2.33 4.66
CA ALA A 33 1.53 -2.96 5.79
C ALA A 33 1.84 -2.23 7.10
N ILE A 34 3.11 -1.93 7.38
CA ILE A 34 3.49 -1.18 8.59
C ILE A 34 2.78 0.18 8.62
N ILE A 35 2.74 0.92 7.50
CA ILE A 35 2.02 2.19 7.41
C ILE A 35 0.52 1.99 7.66
N ALA A 36 -0.11 0.98 7.05
CA ALA A 36 -1.54 0.73 7.22
C ALA A 36 -1.95 0.52 8.68
N TYR A 37 -1.15 -0.22 9.45
CA TYR A 37 -1.42 -0.55 10.86
C TYR A 37 -0.91 0.48 11.88
N ARG A 38 0.06 1.33 11.52
CA ARG A 38 0.71 2.27 12.46
C ARG A 38 0.53 3.75 12.10
N GLN A 39 -0.20 4.06 11.03
CA GLN A 39 -0.45 5.45 10.64
C GLN A 39 -1.17 6.26 11.74
N PRO A 40 -0.88 7.56 11.85
CA PRO A 40 0.15 8.30 11.12
C PRO A 40 1.57 7.99 11.64
N ILE A 41 2.52 7.70 10.74
CA ILE A 41 3.89 7.27 11.11
C ILE A 41 4.98 8.11 10.42
N LEU A 42 6.11 8.31 11.09
CA LEU A 42 7.30 8.96 10.54
C LEU A 42 8.13 8.01 9.67
N ARG A 43 8.92 8.58 8.75
CA ARG A 43 9.90 7.77 7.98
C ARG A 43 10.93 7.11 8.90
N ALA A 44 11.41 7.83 9.91
CA ALA A 44 12.42 7.31 10.84
C ALA A 44 11.90 6.09 11.62
N ASP A 45 10.68 6.18 12.16
CA ASP A 45 10.06 5.06 12.87
C ASP A 45 9.79 3.87 11.94
N LEU A 46 9.35 4.13 10.71
CA LEU A 46 9.15 3.11 9.70
C LEU A 46 10.46 2.36 9.39
N GLU A 47 11.56 3.08 9.20
CA GLU A 47 12.89 2.50 8.97
C GLU A 47 13.39 1.75 10.21
N SER A 48 13.10 2.24 11.41
CA SER A 48 13.43 1.56 12.67
C SER A 48 12.69 0.21 12.80
N ILE A 49 11.40 0.17 12.46
CA ILE A 49 10.60 -1.07 12.49
C ILE A 49 11.08 -2.06 11.42
N ARG A 50 11.39 -1.59 10.20
CA ARG A 50 11.89 -2.46 9.11
C ARG A 50 13.35 -2.89 9.29
N GLY A 51 14.12 -2.17 10.11
CA GLY A 51 15.56 -2.39 10.28
C GLY A 51 16.41 -2.01 9.05
N VAL A 52 15.82 -1.40 8.02
CA VAL A 52 16.49 -1.02 6.77
C VAL A 52 15.93 0.28 6.21
N ALA A 53 16.70 0.97 5.37
CA ALA A 53 16.28 2.19 4.71
C ALA A 53 15.08 1.94 3.76
N CYS A 54 14.12 2.86 3.76
CA CYS A 54 12.83 2.69 3.06
C CYS A 54 12.50 3.83 2.09
N GLY A 55 13.40 4.79 1.89
CA GLY A 55 13.16 6.01 1.11
C GLY A 55 12.61 5.77 -0.30
N GLU A 56 13.28 4.94 -1.10
CA GLU A 56 12.84 4.65 -2.48
C GLU A 56 11.51 3.88 -2.53
N VAL A 57 11.30 2.97 -1.59
CA VAL A 57 10.05 2.21 -1.47
C VAL A 57 8.90 3.16 -1.14
N LEU A 58 9.10 4.05 -0.16
CA LEU A 58 8.11 5.05 0.25
C LEU A 58 7.79 6.00 -0.91
N ARG A 59 8.80 6.44 -1.67
CA ARG A 59 8.63 7.25 -2.87
C ARG A 59 7.77 6.53 -3.91
N GLY A 60 8.06 5.27 -4.21
CA GLY A 60 7.25 4.46 -5.13
C GLY A 60 5.80 4.27 -4.66
N LEU A 61 5.57 4.13 -3.35
CA LEU A 61 4.21 4.02 -2.79
C LEU A 61 3.43 5.35 -2.87
N LEU A 62 4.11 6.49 -2.72
CA LEU A 62 3.53 7.82 -2.92
C LEU A 62 3.16 8.06 -4.39
N GLU A 63 4.06 7.75 -5.33
CA GLU A 63 3.82 7.87 -6.77
C GLU A 63 2.63 7.02 -7.23
N ARG A 64 2.49 5.81 -6.66
CA ARG A 64 1.35 4.91 -6.90
C ARG A 64 0.08 5.30 -6.14
N ARG A 65 0.11 6.38 -5.36
CA ARG A 65 -0.99 6.85 -4.51
C ARG A 65 -1.49 5.81 -3.51
N MET A 66 -0.65 4.87 -3.09
CA MET A 66 -0.97 3.92 -2.02
C MET A 66 -0.79 4.55 -0.63
N VAL A 67 0.17 5.47 -0.53
CA VAL A 67 0.48 6.24 0.67
C VAL A 67 0.36 7.73 0.35
N ARG A 68 0.11 8.56 1.35
CA ARG A 68 0.11 10.04 1.29
C ARG A 68 0.76 10.63 2.54
N ILE A 69 1.08 11.91 2.45
CA ILE A 69 1.42 12.72 3.62
C ILE A 69 0.12 13.06 4.36
N THR A 70 0.07 12.75 5.65
CA THR A 70 -1.09 13.03 6.52
C THR A 70 -0.92 14.35 7.28
N GLY A 71 0.31 14.80 7.46
CA GLY A 71 0.65 16.05 8.15
C GLY A 71 2.14 16.15 8.44
N ARG A 72 2.51 17.00 9.38
CA ARG A 72 3.86 17.12 9.93
C ARG A 72 3.81 16.91 11.44
N ALA A 73 4.79 16.24 12.00
CA ALA A 73 4.89 16.06 13.45
C ALA A 73 5.27 17.36 14.16
N GLU A 74 4.87 17.48 15.43
CA GLU A 74 5.18 18.62 16.31
C GLU A 74 6.51 18.43 17.06
N GLU A 75 7.53 17.98 16.34
CA GLU A 75 8.88 17.75 16.86
C GLU A 75 9.93 18.53 16.06
N ILE A 76 11.18 18.50 16.52
CA ILE A 76 12.29 19.23 15.90
C ILE A 76 12.46 18.77 14.44
N GLY A 77 12.54 19.75 13.52
CA GLY A 77 12.63 19.49 12.09
C GLY A 77 11.28 19.23 11.40
N ARG A 78 10.18 19.13 12.16
CA ARG A 78 8.79 18.95 11.68
C ARG A 78 8.68 17.91 10.54
N PRO A 79 9.16 16.69 10.75
CA PRO A 79 9.17 15.65 9.73
C PRO A 79 7.76 15.28 9.27
N MET A 80 7.67 14.74 8.06
CA MET A 80 6.40 14.34 7.44
C MET A 80 5.85 13.07 8.08
N LEU A 81 4.53 13.07 8.31
CA LEU A 81 3.76 11.89 8.71
C LEU A 81 3.14 11.23 7.48
N TYR A 82 3.14 9.91 7.46
CA TYR A 82 2.65 9.10 6.35
C TYR A 82 1.44 8.26 6.77
N GLY A 83 0.53 8.03 5.82
CA GLY A 83 -0.65 7.18 5.99
C GLY A 83 -1.21 6.71 4.65
N THR A 84 -2.14 5.77 4.69
CA THR A 84 -2.75 5.19 3.48
C THR A 84 -3.77 6.14 2.84
N THR A 85 -4.09 5.87 1.59
CA THR A 85 -5.07 6.64 0.80
C THR A 85 -6.40 5.90 0.68
N LYS A 86 -7.37 6.55 0.02
CA LYS A 86 -8.61 5.86 -0.41
C LYS A 86 -8.34 4.83 -1.51
N GLU A 87 -7.35 5.08 -2.38
CA GLU A 87 -6.95 4.14 -3.44
C GLU A 87 -6.46 2.82 -2.83
N PHE A 88 -5.72 2.89 -1.71
CA PHE A 88 -5.33 1.70 -0.94
C PHE A 88 -6.57 0.89 -0.53
N LEU A 89 -7.57 1.53 0.09
CA LEU A 89 -8.79 0.83 0.50
C LEU A 89 -9.50 0.16 -0.69
N GLN A 90 -9.58 0.85 -1.83
CA GLN A 90 -10.20 0.31 -3.04
C GLN A 90 -9.42 -0.88 -3.61
N VAL A 91 -8.09 -0.79 -3.68
CA VAL A 91 -7.23 -1.87 -4.19
C VAL A 91 -7.30 -3.12 -3.31
N PHE A 92 -7.41 -2.95 -1.99
CA PHE A 92 -7.50 -4.05 -1.04
C PHE A 92 -8.96 -4.47 -0.73
N GLY A 93 -9.96 -3.85 -1.36
CA GLY A 93 -11.37 -4.20 -1.18
C GLY A 93 -11.92 -3.91 0.23
N LEU A 94 -11.37 -2.91 0.92
CA LEU A 94 -11.74 -2.53 2.28
C LEU A 94 -12.72 -1.34 2.27
N GLY A 95 -13.72 -1.36 3.13
CA GLY A 95 -14.61 -0.22 3.33
C GLY A 95 -13.98 0.85 4.21
N SER A 96 -13.16 0.42 5.18
CA SER A 96 -12.46 1.28 6.12
C SER A 96 -11.17 0.63 6.64
N LEU A 97 -10.32 1.42 7.31
CA LEU A 97 -9.13 0.90 7.99
C LEU A 97 -9.46 -0.04 9.15
N LYS A 98 -10.70 -0.02 9.67
CA LYS A 98 -11.14 -0.94 10.73
C LYS A 98 -11.34 -2.36 10.22
N ASP A 99 -11.44 -2.53 8.89
CA ASP A 99 -11.63 -3.81 8.24
C ASP A 99 -10.30 -4.54 8.01
N LEU A 100 -9.18 -3.92 8.40
CA LEU A 100 -7.87 -4.58 8.37
C LEU A 100 -7.86 -5.76 9.37
N PRO A 101 -7.34 -6.95 8.97
CA PRO A 101 -7.18 -8.08 9.86
C PRO A 101 -6.44 -7.69 11.14
N GLN A 102 -6.97 -8.04 12.32
CA GLN A 102 -6.25 -7.76 13.55
C GLN A 102 -5.14 -8.79 13.73
N ALA A 103 -4.12 -8.47 14.55
CA ALA A 103 -3.03 -9.39 14.83
C ALA A 103 -3.48 -10.72 15.50
N LYS A 104 -4.75 -10.82 15.93
CA LYS A 104 -5.35 -12.05 16.46
C LYS A 104 -5.96 -12.94 15.36
N ASP A 105 -6.11 -12.42 14.15
CA ASP A 105 -6.76 -13.07 13.01
C ASP A 105 -5.74 -13.67 12.01
N ILE A 106 -4.44 -13.57 12.32
CA ILE A 106 -3.29 -14.06 11.54
C ILE A 106 -2.52 -15.07 12.37
#